data_AF-A0A430QU23-F1
#
_entry.id   AF-A0A430QU23-F1
#
_cell.length_a   1.000
_cell.length_b   1.000
_cell.length_c   1.000
_cell.angle_alpha   90.00
_cell.angle_beta   90.00
_cell.angle_gamma   90.00
#
_symmetry.space_group_name_H-M   'P 1'
#
loop_
_entity.id
_entity.type
_entity.pdbx_description
1 polymer ?
#
loop_
_entity_poly.entity_id
_entity_poly.type
_entity_poly.pdbx_seq_one_letter_code
_entity_poly.pdbx_strand_id
1 'polypeptide(L)'
;MIESLRRDPFFVSNWTIRGAPFDFRKAPNENEGFNNKLMHLIEETYQNGGNRSVVLLGHSLGAKYGMYFLKSMKKSWKNTYIKTFVSLSAPLGGSVKALKIEASAIFVGDNFGVFLRSPLSFRPVQRTLPSLAFLLPDSRLWSPKEPLIITPTTNYSAHDYERFFHDVNYSIGEQMNIIYSVYSF
;
A
#
# COMPACT_ATOMS: atom_id res chain seq x y z
N MET A 1 -10.81 16.21 -5.53
CA MET A 1 -10.71 16.21 -4.05
C MET A 1 -10.18 17.53 -3.51
N ILE A 2 -8.93 17.90 -3.81
CA ILE A 2 -8.30 19.12 -3.25
C ILE A 2 -9.09 20.39 -3.57
N GLU A 3 -9.53 20.55 -4.83
CA GLU A 3 -10.37 21.69 -5.25
C GLU A 3 -11.68 21.79 -4.46
N SER A 4 -12.29 20.65 -4.12
CA SER A 4 -13.53 20.62 -3.33
C SER A 4 -13.29 21.08 -1.90
N LEU A 5 -12.17 20.69 -1.28
CA LEU A 5 -11.81 21.13 0.07
C LEU A 5 -11.49 22.62 0.11
N ARG A 6 -10.80 23.15 -0.90
CA ARG A 6 -10.43 24.57 -1.00
C ARG A 6 -11.61 25.54 -1.14
N ARG A 7 -12.85 25.04 -1.25
CA ARG A 7 -14.05 25.88 -1.18
C ARG A 7 -14.25 26.46 0.23
N ASP A 8 -13.73 25.81 1.26
CA ASP A 8 -13.66 26.34 2.62
C ASP A 8 -12.30 27.04 2.83
N PRO A 9 -12.28 28.32 3.26
CA PRO A 9 -11.06 29.12 3.39
C PRO A 9 -10.07 28.59 4.44
N PHE A 10 -10.49 27.70 5.35
CA PHE A 10 -9.58 27.03 6.28
C PHE A 10 -8.56 26.15 5.54
N PHE A 11 -8.93 25.61 4.38
CA PHE A 11 -8.15 24.64 3.63
C PHE A 11 -7.21 25.31 2.61
N VAL A 12 -5.96 25.48 3.01
CA VAL A 12 -4.90 26.14 2.25
C VAL A 12 -3.84 25.10 1.88
N SER A 13 -3.56 24.98 0.58
CA SER A 13 -2.53 24.06 0.05
C SER A 13 -1.16 24.37 0.65
N ASN A 14 -0.42 23.32 0.99
CA ASN A 14 0.89 23.37 1.64
C ASN A 14 0.90 23.97 3.05
N TRP A 15 -0.26 24.34 3.61
CA TRP A 15 -0.38 24.89 4.95
C TRP A 15 -1.24 24.00 5.86
N THR A 16 -2.57 23.96 5.63
CA THR A 16 -3.52 23.10 6.36
C THR A 16 -3.94 21.85 5.59
N ILE A 17 -3.70 21.80 4.28
CA ILE A 17 -3.77 20.57 3.47
C ILE A 17 -2.39 20.29 2.88
N ARG A 18 -1.82 19.14 3.23
CA ARG A 18 -0.47 18.75 2.82
C ARG A 18 -0.43 17.32 2.31
N GLY A 19 0.37 17.10 1.27
CA GLY A 19 0.67 15.78 0.74
C GLY A 19 1.87 15.15 1.43
N ALA A 20 1.83 13.83 1.60
CA ALA A 20 2.93 13.03 2.13
C ALA A 20 3.40 11.99 1.09
N PRO A 21 4.10 12.40 0.02
CA PRO A 21 4.60 11.46 -0.98
C PRO A 21 5.69 10.56 -0.39
N PHE A 22 5.79 9.33 -0.89
CA PHE A 22 6.80 8.34 -0.51
C PHE A 22 7.22 7.53 -1.73
N ASP A 23 8.31 6.77 -1.60
CA ASP A 23 8.73 5.83 -2.63
C ASP A 23 7.78 4.62 -2.64
N PHE A 24 6.78 4.66 -3.52
CA PHE A 24 5.75 3.63 -3.64
C PHE A 24 6.28 2.28 -4.15
N ARG A 25 7.54 2.22 -4.58
CA ARG A 25 8.21 0.96 -4.98
C ARG A 25 8.52 0.08 -3.78
N LYS A 26 8.76 0.71 -2.64
CA LYS A 26 9.21 0.06 -1.40
C LYS A 26 8.04 -0.32 -0.49
N ALA A 27 8.28 -1.24 0.44
CA ALA A 27 7.39 -1.50 1.56
C ALA A 27 7.69 -0.54 2.74
N PRO A 28 6.78 -0.40 3.72
CA PRO A 28 6.96 0.60 4.79
C PRO A 28 8.26 0.46 5.60
N ASN A 29 8.73 -0.76 5.82
CA ASN A 29 9.98 -1.05 6.54
C ASN A 29 11.25 -0.63 5.78
N GLU A 30 11.18 -0.44 4.46
CA GLU A 30 12.31 0.00 3.62
C GLU A 30 12.22 1.49 3.24
N ASN A 31 11.11 2.16 3.57
CA ASN A 31 10.92 3.59 3.41
C ASN A 31 11.50 4.33 4.63
N GLU A 32 12.81 4.21 4.81
CA GLU A 32 13.53 4.81 5.95
C GLU A 32 13.25 6.31 6.08
N GLY A 33 12.96 6.73 7.31
CA GLY A 33 12.66 8.12 7.63
C GLY A 33 11.29 8.63 7.18
N PHE A 34 10.50 7.88 6.40
CA PHE A 34 9.15 8.30 6.00
C PHE A 34 8.25 8.54 7.23
N ASN A 35 8.25 7.61 8.20
CA ASN A 35 7.45 7.75 9.41
C ASN A 35 7.81 9.01 10.22
N ASN A 36 9.11 9.32 10.36
CA ASN A 36 9.55 10.52 11.08
C ASN A 36 9.14 11.80 10.32
N LYS A 37 9.32 11.81 8.99
CA LYS A 37 8.89 12.93 8.15
C LYS A 37 7.37 13.14 8.22
N LEU A 38 6.58 12.06 8.18
CA LEU A 38 5.13 12.09 8.30
C LEU A 38 4.69 12.58 9.69
N MET A 39 5.36 12.15 10.76
CA MET A 39 5.10 12.62 12.11
C MET A 39 5.29 14.14 12.21
N HIS A 40 6.44 14.66 11.78
CA HIS A 40 6.71 16.11 11.81
C HIS A 40 5.77 16.90 10.90
N LEU A 41 5.45 16.36 9.73
CA LEU A 41 4.45 16.93 8.82
C LEU A 41 3.08 17.09 9.51
N ILE A 42 2.64 16.08 10.25
CA ILE A 42 1.38 16.12 11.00
C ILE A 42 1.44 17.13 12.14
N GLU A 43 2.53 17.15 12.90
CA GLU A 43 2.74 18.11 14.00
C GLU A 43 2.72 19.56 13.49
N GLU A 44 3.41 19.85 12.39
CA GLU A 44 3.39 21.17 11.76
C GLU A 44 2.00 21.53 11.22
N THR A 45 1.32 20.57 10.57
CA THR A 45 -0.05 20.78 10.05
C THR A 45 -1.05 21.07 11.18
N TYR A 46 -0.88 20.42 12.34
CA TYR A 46 -1.66 20.67 13.54
C TYR A 46 -1.47 22.11 14.06
N GLN A 47 -0.22 22.58 14.13
CA GLN A 47 0.08 23.95 14.53
C GLN A 47 -0.49 24.97 13.53
N ASN A 48 -0.27 24.76 12.23
CA ASN A 48 -0.79 25.60 11.15
C ASN A 48 -2.32 25.68 11.15
N GLY A 49 -3.00 24.61 11.56
CA GLY A 49 -4.45 24.52 11.70
C GLY A 49 -5.01 25.11 13.00
N GLY A 50 -4.19 25.80 13.79
CA GLY A 50 -4.61 26.40 15.07
C GLY A 50 -4.83 25.35 16.16
N ASN A 51 -3.89 24.40 16.28
CA ASN A 51 -3.95 23.29 17.24
C ASN A 51 -5.18 22.38 17.06
N ARG A 52 -5.64 22.22 15.81
CA ARG A 52 -6.72 21.29 15.47
C ARG A 52 -6.13 19.97 15.00
N SER A 53 -6.56 18.87 15.62
CA SER A 53 -6.13 17.51 15.24
C SER A 53 -6.38 17.24 13.75
N VAL A 54 -5.41 16.59 13.11
CA VAL A 54 -5.34 16.36 11.66
C VAL A 54 -6.21 15.17 11.26
N VAL A 55 -6.89 15.30 10.11
CA VAL A 55 -7.51 14.17 9.42
C VAL A 55 -6.47 13.52 8.52
N LEU A 56 -6.03 12.31 8.85
CA LEU A 56 -5.12 11.56 8.00
C LEU A 56 -5.94 10.82 6.95
N LEU A 57 -5.62 11.00 5.67
CA LEU A 57 -6.29 10.31 4.57
C LEU A 57 -5.27 9.47 3.81
N GLY A 58 -5.54 8.18 3.69
CA GLY A 58 -4.76 7.25 2.87
C GLY A 58 -5.64 6.68 1.77
N HIS A 59 -5.13 6.65 0.54
CA HIS A 59 -5.78 6.01 -0.59
C HIS A 59 -4.98 4.79 -1.05
N SER A 60 -5.65 3.66 -1.31
CA SER A 60 -5.03 2.43 -1.81
C SER A 60 -3.82 2.01 -0.95
N LEU A 61 -2.62 1.83 -1.53
CA LEU A 61 -1.38 1.55 -0.80
C LEU A 61 -1.10 2.57 0.32
N GLY A 62 -1.41 3.85 0.09
CA GLY A 62 -1.25 4.91 1.08
C GLY A 62 -2.07 4.69 2.36
N ALA A 63 -3.19 3.97 2.28
CA ALA A 63 -3.96 3.61 3.47
C ALA A 63 -3.25 2.53 4.30
N LYS A 64 -2.65 1.52 3.66
CA LYS A 64 -1.83 0.51 4.34
C LYS A 64 -0.61 1.17 5.01
N TYR A 65 0.04 2.13 4.33
CA TYR A 65 1.11 2.97 4.88
C TYR A 65 0.66 3.79 6.09
N GLY A 66 -0.46 4.50 5.97
CA GLY A 66 -1.04 5.29 7.06
C GLY A 66 -1.33 4.43 8.29
N MET A 67 -1.84 3.21 8.08
CA MET A 67 -2.10 2.29 9.18
C MET A 67 -0.80 1.75 9.81
N TYR A 68 0.21 1.40 9.01
CA TYR A 68 1.54 1.02 9.50
C TYR A 68 2.14 2.13 10.39
N PHE A 69 2.10 3.38 9.91
CA PHE A 69 2.51 4.56 10.66
C PHE A 69 1.75 4.69 11.98
N LEU A 70 0.41 4.64 11.95
CA LEU A 70 -0.41 4.76 13.16
C LEU A 70 -0.19 3.61 14.17
N LYS A 71 0.13 2.39 13.72
CA LYS A 71 0.53 1.27 14.59
C LYS A 71 1.85 1.56 15.31
N SER A 72 2.78 2.27 14.66
CA SER A 72 4.08 2.64 15.25
C SER A 72 4.03 3.82 16.23
N MET A 73 2.96 4.62 16.22
CA MET A 73 2.83 5.81 17.07
C MET A 73 2.21 5.51 18.45
N LYS A 74 2.71 6.21 19.47
CA LYS A 74 2.16 6.16 20.85
C LYS A 74 0.69 6.60 20.86
N LYS A 75 -0.12 5.98 21.74
CA LYS A 75 -1.54 6.32 21.90
C LYS A 75 -1.76 7.79 22.26
N SER A 76 -0.93 8.34 23.16
CA SER A 76 -0.99 9.76 23.55
C SER A 76 -0.76 10.70 22.37
N TRP A 77 0.25 10.41 21.53
CA TRP A 77 0.53 11.19 20.32
C TRP A 77 -0.67 11.18 19.36
N LYS A 78 -1.26 9.99 19.12
CA LYS A 78 -2.45 9.87 18.26
C LYS A 78 -3.64 10.66 18.80
N ASN A 79 -3.88 10.61 20.11
CA ASN A 79 -4.98 11.35 20.74
C ASN A 79 -4.84 12.87 20.61
N THR A 80 -3.61 13.38 20.56
CA THR A 80 -3.34 14.81 20.36
C THR A 80 -3.48 15.20 18.89
N TYR A 81 -2.78 14.48 18.00
CA TYR A 81 -2.55 14.96 16.63
C TYR A 81 -3.52 14.39 15.59
N ILE A 82 -4.20 13.28 15.84
CA ILE A 82 -5.04 12.61 14.85
C ILE A 82 -6.51 12.71 15.24
N LYS A 83 -7.30 13.43 14.43
CA LYS A 83 -8.76 13.50 14.60
C LYS A 83 -9.43 12.21 14.15
N THR A 84 -9.05 11.73 12.96
CA THR A 84 -9.56 10.50 12.37
C THR A 84 -8.64 10.03 11.25
N PHE A 85 -8.74 8.76 10.90
CA PHE A 85 -8.05 8.17 9.75
C PHE A 85 -9.09 7.74 8.70
N VAL A 86 -9.08 8.43 7.56
CA VAL A 86 -9.93 8.12 6.40
C VAL A 86 -9.17 7.18 5.48
N SER A 87 -9.57 5.91 5.50
CA SER A 87 -9.02 4.85 4.67
C SER A 87 -9.86 4.67 3.41
N LEU A 88 -9.38 5.18 2.26
CA LEU A 88 -10.06 5.08 0.97
C LEU A 88 -9.52 3.91 0.14
N SER A 89 -10.39 2.96 -0.19
CA SER A 89 -10.08 1.81 -1.05
C SER A 89 -8.83 1.04 -0.60
N ALA A 90 -8.69 0.83 0.70
CA ALA A 90 -7.50 0.21 1.28
C ALA A 90 -7.49 -1.30 1.04
N PRO A 91 -6.40 -1.85 0.48
CA PRO A 91 -6.21 -3.29 0.34
C PRO A 91 -5.75 -3.87 1.67
N LEU A 92 -6.61 -3.83 2.69
CA LEU A 92 -6.28 -4.31 4.04
C LEU A 92 -5.88 -5.79 3.99
N GLY A 93 -6.74 -6.65 3.46
CA GLY A 93 -6.40 -8.06 3.22
C GLY A 93 -5.46 -8.32 2.05
N GLY A 94 -4.84 -7.30 1.45
CA GLY A 94 -4.15 -7.46 0.17
C GLY A 94 -5.10 -7.44 -1.03
N SER A 95 -4.58 -7.73 -2.22
CA SER A 95 -5.31 -7.65 -3.48
C SER A 95 -4.93 -8.77 -4.42
N VAL A 96 -5.92 -9.49 -4.95
CA VAL A 96 -5.73 -10.50 -6.02
C VAL A 96 -5.05 -9.89 -7.26
N LYS A 97 -5.21 -8.57 -7.49
CA LYS A 97 -4.50 -7.88 -8.57
C LYS A 97 -2.98 -7.94 -8.41
N ALA A 98 -2.45 -7.86 -7.19
CA ALA A 98 -1.02 -8.00 -6.93
C ALA A 98 -0.51 -9.37 -7.39
N LEU A 99 -1.25 -10.44 -7.05
CA LEU A 99 -0.91 -11.81 -7.46
C LEU A 99 -0.92 -11.98 -8.99
N LYS A 100 -1.90 -11.39 -9.67
CA LYS A 100 -1.96 -11.38 -11.14
C LYS A 100 -0.75 -10.67 -11.76
N ILE A 101 -0.31 -9.55 -11.17
CA ILE A 101 0.87 -8.81 -11.64
C ILE A 101 2.12 -9.68 -11.47
N GLU A 102 2.29 -10.37 -10.34
CA GLU A 102 3.45 -11.25 -10.11
C GLU A 102 3.54 -12.40 -11.14
N ALA A 103 2.41 -12.99 -11.53
CA ALA A 103 2.37 -14.07 -12.52
C ALA A 103 2.60 -13.56 -13.96
N SER A 104 1.81 -12.56 -14.37
CA SER A 104 1.60 -12.22 -15.78
C SER A 104 2.16 -10.87 -16.20
N ALA A 105 2.58 -10.04 -15.24
CA ALA A 105 2.92 -8.63 -15.42
C ALA A 105 1.82 -7.75 -16.00
N ILE A 106 0.60 -8.28 -16.11
CA ILE A 106 -0.56 -7.56 -16.57
C ILE A 106 -1.09 -6.72 -15.41
N PHE A 107 -0.81 -5.43 -15.47
CA PHE A 107 -1.67 -4.45 -14.84
C PHE A 107 -2.99 -4.40 -15.61
N VAL A 108 -4.09 -4.83 -15.01
CA VAL A 108 -5.40 -4.67 -15.65
C VAL A 108 -5.67 -3.17 -15.83
N GLY A 109 -5.62 -2.72 -17.08
CA GLY A 109 -5.96 -1.36 -17.49
C GLY A 109 -4.81 -0.35 -17.55
N ASP A 110 -3.55 -0.71 -17.24
CA ASP A 110 -2.49 0.29 -17.27
C ASP A 110 -1.07 -0.31 -17.31
N ASN A 111 -0.45 -0.39 -18.49
CA ASN A 111 1.00 -0.55 -18.61
C ASN A 111 1.73 0.74 -18.12
N PHE A 112 1.37 1.32 -16.98
CA PHE A 112 1.73 2.68 -16.58
C PHE A 112 1.39 3.75 -17.66
N GLY A 113 0.31 3.56 -18.43
CA GLY A 113 -0.04 4.38 -19.59
C GLY A 113 0.80 4.09 -20.85
N VAL A 114 1.69 3.09 -20.81
CA VAL A 114 2.58 2.73 -21.92
C VAL A 114 1.96 1.63 -22.77
N PHE A 115 1.09 2.02 -23.70
CA PHE A 115 0.38 1.09 -24.60
C PHE A 115 1.29 0.32 -25.58
N LEU A 116 2.56 0.71 -25.73
CA LEU A 116 3.45 0.24 -26.79
C LEU A 116 4.33 -0.97 -26.42
N ARG A 117 4.23 -1.52 -25.21
CA ARG A 117 5.07 -2.66 -24.80
C ARG A 117 4.24 -3.83 -24.27
N SER A 118 4.69 -5.04 -24.57
CA SER A 118 4.12 -6.27 -24.00
C SER A 118 4.18 -6.22 -22.47
N PRO A 119 3.10 -6.57 -21.74
CA PRO A 119 3.09 -6.61 -20.28
C PRO A 119 4.28 -7.37 -19.68
N LEU A 120 4.70 -8.47 -20.32
CA LEU A 120 5.83 -9.29 -19.88
C LEU A 120 7.17 -8.52 -19.83
N SER A 121 7.33 -7.48 -20.64
CA SER A 121 8.53 -6.64 -20.60
C SER A 121 8.68 -5.83 -19.31
N PHE A 122 7.57 -5.60 -18.58
CA PHE A 122 7.58 -4.92 -17.29
C PHE A 122 7.73 -5.87 -16.10
N ARG A 123 7.56 -7.19 -16.31
CA ARG A 123 7.63 -8.20 -15.24
C ARG A 123 8.92 -8.11 -14.41
N PRO A 124 10.12 -7.98 -15.01
CA PRO A 124 11.35 -7.90 -14.22
C PRO A 124 11.36 -6.68 -13.30
N VAL A 125 10.87 -5.53 -13.76
CA VAL A 125 10.81 -4.30 -12.95
C VAL A 125 9.75 -4.41 -11.86
N GLN A 126 8.56 -4.90 -12.19
CA GLN A 126 7.47 -5.05 -11.22
C GLN A 126 7.87 -5.98 -10.07
N ARG A 127 8.51 -7.11 -10.39
CA ARG A 127 9.01 -8.07 -9.39
C ARG A 127 10.05 -7.45 -8.44
N THR A 128 10.77 -6.40 -8.87
CA THR A 128 11.68 -5.66 -7.96
C THR A 128 10.99 -4.69 -7.02
N LEU A 129 9.66 -4.65 -6.96
CA LEU A 129 8.89 -3.72 -6.12
C LEU A 129 8.38 -4.44 -4.85
N PRO A 130 9.06 -4.31 -3.71
CA PRO A 130 8.59 -4.77 -2.40
C PRO A 130 7.14 -4.39 -2.06
N SER A 131 6.64 -3.26 -2.57
CA SER A 131 5.25 -2.87 -2.36
C SER A 131 4.22 -3.83 -2.96
N LEU A 132 4.55 -4.57 -4.03
CA LEU A 132 3.67 -5.58 -4.61
C LEU A 132 3.55 -6.81 -3.71
N ALA A 133 4.68 -7.29 -3.18
CA ALA A 133 4.69 -8.36 -2.19
C ALA A 133 3.92 -7.95 -0.92
N PHE A 134 4.08 -6.71 -0.47
CA PHE A 134 3.29 -6.16 0.65
C PHE A 134 1.78 -6.05 0.35
N LEU A 135 1.37 -6.12 -0.92
CA LEU A 135 -0.03 -6.09 -1.34
C LEU A 135 -0.62 -7.47 -1.67
N LEU A 136 0.15 -8.55 -1.51
CA LEU A 136 -0.37 -9.89 -1.72
C LEU A 136 -1.51 -10.22 -0.75
N PRO A 137 -2.51 -11.01 -1.18
CA PRO A 137 -3.58 -11.51 -0.32
C PRO A 137 -3.03 -12.15 0.96
N ASP A 138 -3.51 -11.69 2.12
CA ASP A 138 -3.05 -12.19 3.41
C ASP A 138 -3.75 -13.50 3.77
N SER A 139 -3.00 -14.60 3.93
CA SER A 139 -3.55 -15.93 4.22
C SER A 139 -4.37 -15.99 5.51
N ARG A 140 -4.21 -15.03 6.44
CA ARG A 140 -5.02 -14.91 7.66
C ARG A 140 -6.43 -14.39 7.41
N LEU A 141 -6.65 -13.71 6.28
CA LEU A 141 -7.92 -13.08 5.91
C LEU A 141 -8.58 -13.75 4.71
N TRP A 142 -7.82 -14.47 3.88
CA TRP A 142 -8.32 -15.19 2.72
C TRP A 142 -8.42 -16.69 3.01
N SER A 143 -9.56 -17.28 2.63
CA SER A 143 -9.83 -18.70 2.88
C SER A 143 -8.89 -19.60 2.09
N PRO A 144 -8.37 -20.70 2.67
CA PRO A 144 -7.61 -21.69 1.91
C PRO A 144 -8.45 -22.39 0.83
N LYS A 145 -9.79 -22.30 0.91
CA LYS A 145 -10.70 -22.89 -0.09
C LYS A 145 -11.03 -21.94 -1.25
N GLU A 146 -10.55 -20.71 -1.21
CA GLU A 146 -10.84 -19.70 -2.23
C GLU A 146 -9.72 -19.67 -3.29
N PRO A 147 -9.99 -20.15 -4.53
CA PRO A 147 -9.00 -20.06 -5.59
C PRO A 147 -8.87 -18.62 -6.08
N LEU A 148 -7.65 -18.09 -6.05
CA LEU A 148 -7.31 -16.72 -6.49
C LEU A 148 -6.75 -16.69 -7.91
N ILE A 149 -5.98 -17.73 -8.28
CA ILE A 149 -5.51 -17.97 -9.64
C ILE A 149 -6.03 -19.34 -10.07
N ILE A 150 -6.70 -19.38 -11.21
CA ILE A 150 -7.26 -20.60 -11.80
C ILE A 150 -6.53 -20.85 -13.13
N THR A 151 -6.01 -22.05 -13.30
CA THR A 151 -5.38 -22.52 -14.54
C THR A 151 -6.02 -23.83 -14.98
N PRO A 152 -5.77 -24.33 -16.21
CA PRO A 152 -6.34 -25.61 -16.66
C PRO A 152 -6.00 -26.81 -15.78
N THR A 153 -4.85 -26.78 -15.08
CA THR A 153 -4.34 -27.94 -14.34
C THR A 153 -4.19 -27.70 -12.85
N THR A 154 -4.18 -26.45 -12.38
CA THR A 154 -3.92 -26.12 -10.96
C THR A 154 -4.57 -24.79 -10.57
N ASN A 155 -5.11 -24.75 -9.35
CA ASN A 155 -5.59 -23.53 -8.73
C ASN A 155 -4.68 -23.15 -7.56
N TYR A 156 -4.52 -21.85 -7.33
CA TYR A 156 -3.71 -21.30 -6.24
C TYR A 156 -4.57 -20.39 -5.36
N SER A 157 -4.51 -20.60 -4.04
CA SER A 157 -5.08 -19.74 -3.00
C SER A 157 -4.00 -18.84 -2.38
N ALA A 158 -4.39 -18.01 -1.41
CA ALA A 158 -3.43 -17.23 -0.59
C ALA A 158 -2.53 -18.10 0.30
N HIS A 159 -2.78 -19.42 0.37
CA HIS A 159 -1.99 -20.37 1.17
C HIS A 159 -0.97 -21.14 0.32
N ASP A 160 -1.00 -20.97 -1.01
CA ASP A 160 -0.18 -21.74 -1.95
C ASP A 160 1.01 -20.94 -2.51
N TYR A 161 1.50 -19.92 -1.79
CA TYR A 161 2.50 -18.99 -2.33
C TYR A 161 3.84 -19.65 -2.67
N GLU A 162 4.33 -20.58 -1.85
CA GLU A 162 5.55 -21.34 -2.14
C GLU A 162 5.45 -22.02 -3.51
N ARG A 163 4.40 -22.82 -3.71
CA ARG A 163 4.13 -23.51 -4.98
C ARG A 163 3.92 -22.52 -6.13
N PHE A 164 3.14 -21.46 -5.90
CA PHE A 164 2.88 -20.45 -6.91
C PHE A 164 4.18 -19.78 -7.40
N PHE A 165 5.03 -19.32 -6.49
CA PHE A 165 6.28 -18.62 -6.84
C PHE A 165 7.30 -19.57 -7.48
N HIS A 166 7.31 -20.83 -7.09
CA HIS A 166 8.05 -21.87 -7.79
C HIS A 166 7.56 -22.04 -9.24
N ASP A 167 6.25 -22.22 -9.44
CA ASP A 167 5.66 -22.50 -10.76
C ASP A 167 5.81 -21.32 -11.75
N VAL A 168 5.88 -20.07 -11.26
CA VAL A 168 6.13 -18.88 -12.10
C VAL A 168 7.61 -18.47 -12.18
N ASN A 169 8.51 -19.35 -11.71
CA ASN A 169 9.97 -19.19 -11.66
C ASN A 169 10.39 -17.85 -11.03
N TYR A 170 9.94 -17.62 -9.79
CA TYR A 170 10.16 -16.37 -9.05
C TYR A 170 10.31 -16.57 -7.53
N SER A 171 11.34 -17.31 -7.11
CA SER A 171 11.59 -17.63 -5.69
C SER A 171 11.85 -16.41 -4.79
N ILE A 172 12.38 -15.30 -5.34
CA ILE A 172 12.55 -14.04 -4.56
C ILE A 172 11.19 -13.51 -4.09
N GLY A 173 10.12 -13.70 -4.87
CA GLY A 173 8.77 -13.27 -4.50
C GLY A 173 8.25 -13.95 -3.23
N GLU A 174 8.61 -15.22 -3.04
CA GLU A 174 8.28 -15.97 -1.81
C GLU A 174 8.98 -15.36 -0.59
N GLN A 175 10.29 -15.10 -0.69
CA GLN A 175 11.07 -14.49 0.39
C GLN A 175 10.48 -13.11 0.76
N MET A 176 10.14 -12.30 -0.24
CA MET A 176 9.47 -11.02 -0.03
C MET A 176 8.11 -11.19 0.66
N ASN A 177 7.29 -12.16 0.23
CA ASN A 177 6.00 -12.42 0.87
C ASN A 177 6.18 -12.76 2.37
N ILE A 178 7.14 -13.62 2.71
CA ILE A 178 7.45 -13.95 4.11
C ILE A 178 7.84 -12.69 4.89
N ILE A 179 8.77 -11.89 4.37
CA ILE A 179 9.25 -10.65 5.01
C ILE A 179 8.14 -9.62 5.21
N TYR A 180 7.24 -9.45 4.25
CA TYR A 180 6.23 -8.37 4.29
C TYR A 180 4.90 -8.78 4.93
N SER A 181 4.64 -10.07 5.06
CA SER A 181 3.45 -10.59 5.74
C SER A 181 3.40 -10.17 7.21
N VAL A 182 4.54 -10.11 7.91
CA VAL A 182 4.61 -9.71 9.33
C VAL A 182 4.29 -8.23 9.57
N TYR A 183 4.38 -7.40 8.53
CA TYR A 183 3.98 -5.99 8.57
C TYR A 183 2.54 -5.78 8.11
N SER A 184 1.89 -6.82 7.59
CA SER A 184 0.45 -6.86 7.34
C SER A 184 -0.30 -7.16 8.64
N PHE A 185 -1.56 -6.73 8.69
CA PHE A 185 -2.51 -6.70 9.81
C PHE A 185 -2.13 -7.46 11.08
#